data_AF-A0A0R3DLE5-F1
#
_entry.id   AF-A0A0R3DLE5-F1
#
_cell.length_a   1.000
_cell.length_b   1.000
_cell.length_c   1.000
_cell.angle_alpha   90.00
_cell.angle_beta   90.00
_cell.angle_gamma   90.00
#
_symmetry.space_group_name_H-M   'P 1'
#
loop_
_entity.id
_entity.type
_entity.pdbx_description
1 polymer ?
#
loop_
_entity_poly.entity_id
_entity_poly.type
_entity_poly.pdbx_seq_one_letter_code
_entity_poly.pdbx_strand_id
1 'polypeptide(L)'
;MRVLEEYFASAGEVTEQNAWEHVYRCLLWMNVGAGLAHIYDSNHMQPGGVFHARAARFTELLCKHWNISRKELPSQIDVLFKGCVAELKRREEEDGEIDSETESELISAIQAHLRGEGIKEDRALALARTIEVQSRDFFTLGNKRKNALGEGFEDLLLILLQRVSKIPLEKLPLRTPVSGLPGFRRAPPRNKGDPRKREPHPDIAIVEGEITHVIATAKWSMRQDRETQFQSEYHSFQMNKTQTTELTYALITNEFDIARLKNVVNAEPGRDRGGYIFHNVYHICLPLLRETHGDRFKEIEPWVGTGKLRSLDNFLVEMRGRFGES
;
A
#
# COMPACT_ATOMS: atom_id res chain seq x y z
N MET A 1 2.04 12.05 6.81
CA MET A 1 2.04 12.16 8.30
C MET A 1 0.85 12.89 8.93
N ARG A 2 0.63 14.22 8.78
CA ARG A 2 -0.41 14.97 9.53
C ARG A 2 -1.82 14.32 9.58
N VAL A 3 -2.34 13.88 8.44
CA VAL A 3 -3.66 13.19 8.35
C VAL A 3 -3.72 11.92 9.20
N LEU A 4 -2.63 11.14 9.23
CA LEU A 4 -2.55 9.92 10.05
C LEU A 4 -2.44 10.26 11.53
N GLU A 5 -1.70 11.31 11.89
CA GLU A 5 -1.59 11.79 13.27
C GLU A 5 -2.95 12.25 13.80
N GLU A 6 -3.70 13.02 13.01
CA GLU A 6 -5.08 13.44 13.33
C GLU A 6 -6.00 12.24 13.53
N TYR A 7 -5.92 11.25 12.64
CA TYR A 7 -6.66 9.99 12.80
C TYR A 7 -6.32 9.31 14.12
N PHE A 8 -5.03 9.09 14.40
CA PHE A 8 -4.58 8.40 15.61
C PHE A 8 -4.74 9.20 16.91
N ALA A 9 -5.04 10.50 16.84
CA ALA A 9 -5.45 11.28 18.00
C ALA A 9 -6.85 10.90 18.49
N SER A 10 -7.69 10.37 17.59
CA SER A 10 -9.09 9.99 17.86
C SER A 10 -9.37 8.49 17.76
N ALA A 11 -8.41 7.70 17.26
CA ALA A 11 -8.60 6.28 16.94
C ALA A 11 -8.74 5.34 18.17
N GLY A 12 -8.61 5.88 19.39
CA GLY A 12 -8.59 5.09 20.62
C GLY A 12 -7.23 4.41 20.87
N GLU A 13 -7.26 3.33 21.66
CA GLU A 13 -6.06 2.54 21.94
C GLU A 13 -5.59 1.79 20.69
N VAL A 14 -4.29 1.82 20.43
CA VAL A 14 -3.65 1.12 19.31
C VAL A 14 -2.78 -0.01 19.86
N THR A 15 -3.16 -1.25 19.58
CA THR A 15 -2.51 -2.47 20.05
C THR A 15 -2.07 -3.34 18.87
N GLU A 16 -1.28 -4.38 19.13
CA GLU A 16 -0.95 -5.34 18.08
C GLU A 16 -2.18 -6.07 17.54
N GLN A 17 -3.19 -6.33 18.38
CA GLN A 17 -4.40 -7.07 17.99
C GLN A 17 -5.32 -6.26 17.06
N ASN A 18 -5.37 -4.93 17.20
CA ASN A 18 -6.22 -4.06 16.39
C ASN A 18 -5.45 -3.28 15.31
N ALA A 19 -4.12 -3.40 15.23
CA ALA A 19 -3.28 -2.69 14.26
C ALA A 19 -3.78 -2.84 12.81
N TRP A 20 -4.21 -4.05 12.43
CA TRP A 20 -4.74 -4.34 11.10
C TRP A 20 -6.03 -3.55 10.80
N GLU A 21 -6.85 -3.25 11.81
CA GLU A 21 -8.07 -2.48 11.64
C GLU A 21 -7.73 -1.05 11.24
N HIS A 22 -6.71 -0.45 11.87
CA HIS A 22 -6.25 0.88 11.51
C HIS A 22 -5.69 0.92 10.08
N VAL A 23 -5.01 -0.14 9.65
CA VAL A 23 -4.58 -0.31 8.25
C VAL A 23 -5.78 -0.27 7.30
N TYR A 24 -6.85 -1.00 7.60
CA TYR A 24 -8.05 -1.02 6.75
C TYR A 24 -8.84 0.29 6.80
N ARG A 25 -9.01 0.90 7.98
CA ARG A 25 -9.67 2.21 8.10
C ARG A 25 -8.96 3.29 7.28
N CYS A 26 -7.63 3.30 7.30
CA CYS A 26 -6.86 4.29 6.57
C CYS A 26 -6.80 4.03 5.06
N LEU A 27 -6.58 2.78 4.64
CA LEU A 27 -6.14 2.47 3.27
C LEU A 27 -7.15 1.68 2.44
N LEU A 28 -8.08 0.95 3.07
CA LEU A 28 -9.10 0.22 2.31
C LEU A 28 -10.08 1.23 1.71
N TRP A 29 -10.60 0.94 0.51
CA TRP A 29 -11.60 1.79 -0.12
C TRP A 29 -12.71 0.98 -0.76
N MET A 30 -13.78 1.67 -1.15
CA MET A 30 -14.91 1.05 -1.84
C MET A 30 -14.68 1.03 -3.34
N ASN A 31 -14.90 -0.13 -3.96
CA ASN A 31 -15.22 -0.20 -5.38
C ASN A 31 -16.66 0.29 -5.55
N VAL A 32 -16.83 1.51 -6.10
CA VAL A 32 -18.16 2.14 -6.25
C VAL A 32 -19.09 1.33 -7.15
N GLY A 33 -18.56 0.76 -8.25
CA GLY A 33 -19.37 -0.01 -9.20
C GLY A 33 -19.95 -1.31 -8.61
N ALA A 34 -19.18 -1.97 -7.74
CA ALA A 34 -19.63 -3.19 -7.06
C ALA A 34 -20.29 -2.91 -5.69
N GLY A 35 -20.09 -1.71 -5.13
CA GLY A 35 -20.45 -1.37 -3.75
C GLY A 35 -19.73 -2.24 -2.71
N LEU A 36 -18.53 -2.75 -3.02
CA LEU A 36 -17.76 -3.70 -2.20
C LEU A 36 -16.42 -3.11 -1.79
N ALA A 37 -15.84 -3.59 -0.68
CA ALA A 37 -14.47 -3.24 -0.33
C ALA A 37 -13.49 -3.74 -1.41
N HIS A 38 -12.51 -2.92 -1.76
CA HIS A 38 -11.57 -3.17 -2.85
C HIS A 38 -10.38 -4.00 -2.38
N ILE A 39 -10.44 -5.30 -2.64
CA ILE A 39 -9.38 -6.28 -2.32
C ILE A 39 -8.77 -6.95 -3.56
N TYR A 40 -9.32 -6.68 -4.76
CA TYR A 40 -8.81 -7.19 -6.03
C TYR A 40 -8.82 -6.08 -7.08
N ASP A 41 -8.06 -6.24 -8.16
CA ASP A 41 -8.13 -5.35 -9.33
C ASP A 41 -9.60 -5.15 -9.78
N SER A 42 -9.99 -3.91 -10.06
CA SER A 42 -11.41 -3.54 -10.27
C SER A 42 -12.11 -4.34 -11.38
N ASN A 43 -11.35 -4.82 -12.38
CA ASN A 43 -11.87 -5.65 -13.47
C ASN A 43 -12.30 -7.04 -12.99
N HIS A 44 -11.74 -7.54 -11.90
CA HIS A 44 -12.11 -8.82 -11.29
C HIS A 44 -13.33 -8.69 -10.34
N MET A 45 -13.69 -7.45 -9.97
CA MET A 45 -14.75 -7.17 -9.01
C MET A 45 -16.14 -7.09 -9.65
N GLN A 46 -16.29 -7.47 -10.92
CA GLN A 46 -17.58 -7.45 -11.62
C GLN A 46 -18.51 -8.59 -11.13
N PRO A 47 -19.83 -8.35 -11.02
CA PRO A 47 -20.78 -9.37 -10.58
C PRO A 47 -20.70 -10.69 -11.35
N GLY A 48 -20.91 -11.81 -10.65
CA GLY A 48 -20.95 -13.15 -11.24
C GLY A 48 -19.61 -13.91 -11.26
N GLY A 49 -18.49 -13.25 -10.94
CA GLY A 49 -17.17 -13.89 -10.85
C GLY A 49 -16.80 -14.39 -9.45
N VAL A 50 -15.84 -15.32 -9.38
CA VAL A 50 -15.30 -15.85 -8.11
C VAL A 50 -14.65 -14.77 -7.24
N PHE A 51 -14.04 -13.76 -7.86
CA PHE A 51 -13.42 -12.63 -7.16
C PHE A 51 -14.47 -11.70 -6.55
N HIS A 52 -15.58 -11.43 -7.25
CA HIS A 52 -16.70 -10.70 -6.68
C HIS A 52 -17.31 -11.42 -5.47
N ALA A 53 -17.54 -12.73 -5.56
CA ALA A 53 -18.06 -13.51 -4.44
C ALA A 53 -17.14 -13.43 -3.20
N ARG A 54 -15.81 -13.50 -3.40
CA ARG A 54 -14.83 -13.33 -2.32
C ARG A 54 -14.84 -11.94 -1.74
N ALA A 55 -14.91 -10.89 -2.57
CA ALA A 55 -14.98 -9.53 -2.08
C ALA A 55 -16.29 -9.22 -1.34
N ALA A 56 -17.41 -9.82 -1.77
CA ALA A 56 -18.67 -9.78 -1.03
C ALA A 56 -18.50 -10.40 0.35
N ARG A 57 -17.95 -11.62 0.41
CA ARG A 57 -17.67 -12.31 1.67
C ARG A 57 -16.74 -11.50 2.59
N PHE A 58 -15.63 -10.99 2.06
CA PHE A 58 -14.72 -10.14 2.83
C PHE A 58 -15.43 -8.89 3.38
N THR A 59 -16.23 -8.22 2.55
CA THR A 59 -16.99 -7.04 2.97
C THR A 59 -17.96 -7.37 4.10
N GLU A 60 -18.66 -8.50 4.01
CA GLU A 60 -19.58 -8.98 5.05
C GLU A 60 -18.85 -9.32 6.36
N LEU A 61 -17.72 -10.03 6.27
CA LEU A 61 -16.88 -10.36 7.42
C LEU A 61 -16.37 -9.10 8.12
N LEU A 62 -15.88 -8.12 7.35
CA LEU A 62 -15.40 -6.86 7.89
C LEU A 62 -16.52 -6.06 8.57
N CYS A 63 -17.69 -5.95 7.93
CA CYS A 63 -18.85 -5.28 8.49
C CYS A 63 -19.32 -5.97 9.79
N LYS A 64 -19.35 -7.31 9.80
CA LYS A 64 -19.68 -8.10 10.99
C LYS A 64 -18.67 -7.86 12.12
N HIS A 65 -17.38 -7.86 11.81
CA HIS A 65 -16.31 -7.64 12.79
C HIS A 65 -16.40 -6.26 13.43
N TRP A 66 -16.66 -5.22 12.63
CA TRP A 66 -16.85 -3.86 13.14
C TRP A 66 -18.25 -3.57 13.68
N ASN A 67 -19.16 -4.55 13.65
CA ASN A 67 -20.56 -4.39 14.04
C ASN A 67 -21.23 -3.18 13.34
N ILE A 68 -21.01 -3.06 12.03
CA ILE A 68 -21.60 -2.02 11.18
C ILE A 68 -22.35 -2.65 10.01
N SER A 69 -23.24 -1.87 9.40
CA SER A 69 -23.84 -2.22 8.12
C SER A 69 -22.92 -1.88 6.95
N ARG A 70 -23.15 -2.54 5.80
CA ARG A 70 -22.45 -2.24 4.55
C ARG A 70 -22.63 -0.79 4.08
N LYS A 71 -23.73 -0.12 4.46
CA LYS A 71 -23.98 1.30 4.15
C LYS A 71 -23.07 2.24 4.94
N GLU A 72 -22.64 1.82 6.12
CA GLU A 72 -21.77 2.62 6.99
C GLU A 72 -20.30 2.44 6.63
N LEU A 73 -19.92 1.29 6.06
CA LEU A 73 -18.54 0.96 5.71
C LEU A 73 -17.81 2.07 4.91
N PRO A 74 -18.39 2.71 3.88
CA PRO A 74 -17.72 3.78 3.15
C PRO A 74 -17.31 4.95 4.04
N SER A 75 -18.01 5.23 5.15
CA SER A 75 -17.65 6.29 6.09
C SER A 75 -16.51 5.89 7.04
N GLN A 76 -16.32 4.59 7.24
CA GLN A 76 -15.36 4.01 8.20
C GLN A 76 -13.98 3.74 7.59
N ILE A 77 -13.86 3.73 6.27
CA ILE A 77 -12.64 3.44 5.53
C ILE A 77 -12.19 4.62 4.65
N ASP A 78 -11.06 4.45 3.98
CA ASP A 78 -10.47 5.43 3.07
C ASP A 78 -10.10 6.75 3.77
N VAL A 79 -9.87 6.70 5.09
CA VAL A 79 -9.63 7.88 5.93
C VAL A 79 -8.43 8.66 5.44
N LEU A 80 -7.34 7.98 5.08
CA LEU A 80 -6.13 8.65 4.63
C LEU A 80 -6.37 9.41 3.32
N PHE A 81 -6.96 8.76 2.31
CA PHE A 81 -7.17 9.41 1.03
C PHE A 81 -8.12 10.59 1.16
N LYS A 82 -9.23 10.44 1.89
CA LYS A 82 -10.18 11.54 2.15
C LYS A 82 -9.52 12.71 2.85
N GLY A 83 -8.68 12.44 3.86
CA GLY A 83 -7.92 13.47 4.55
C GLY A 83 -6.93 14.17 3.63
N CYS A 84 -6.22 13.44 2.76
CA CYS A 84 -5.32 14.02 1.75
C CYS A 84 -6.08 14.90 0.75
N VAL A 85 -7.28 14.49 0.31
CA VAL A 85 -8.13 15.30 -0.57
C VAL A 85 -8.62 16.56 0.12
N ALA A 86 -9.04 16.46 1.39
CA ALA A 86 -9.47 17.62 2.16
C ALA A 86 -8.33 18.62 2.38
N GLU A 87 -7.11 18.14 2.61
CA GLU A 87 -5.92 18.99 2.71
C GLU A 87 -5.52 19.62 1.38
N LEU A 88 -5.62 18.87 0.27
CA LEU A 88 -5.35 19.40 -1.06
C LEU A 88 -6.31 20.54 -1.40
N LYS A 89 -7.61 20.36 -1.15
CA LYS A 89 -8.62 21.41 -1.37
C LYS A 89 -8.34 22.66 -0.54
N ARG A 90 -7.94 22.50 0.72
CA ARG A 90 -7.55 23.62 1.58
C ARG A 90 -6.41 24.44 0.97
N ARG A 91 -5.42 23.77 0.38
CA ARG A 91 -4.28 24.44 -0.28
C ARG A 91 -4.67 25.09 -1.61
N GLU A 92 -5.51 24.45 -2.40
CA GLU A 92 -6.01 25.01 -3.67
C GLU A 92 -6.87 26.27 -3.45
N GLU A 93 -7.63 26.31 -2.35
CA GLU A 93 -8.37 27.51 -1.91
C GLU A 93 -7.43 28.63 -1.45
N GLU A 94 -6.21 28.31 -1.01
CA GLU A 94 -5.19 29.26 -0.56
C GLU A 94 -4.30 29.77 -1.72
N ASP A 95 -3.96 28.93 -2.70
CA ASP A 95 -2.93 29.22 -3.71
C ASP A 95 -3.44 29.85 -5.02
N GLY A 96 -4.74 29.83 -5.32
CA GLY A 96 -5.33 30.57 -6.43
C GLY A 96 -4.88 30.14 -7.85
N GLU A 97 -5.86 29.65 -8.60
CA GLU A 97 -5.91 29.47 -10.07
C GLU A 97 -5.16 28.31 -10.75
N ILE A 98 -5.84 27.83 -11.79
CA ILE A 98 -5.51 26.67 -12.63
C ILE A 98 -5.22 27.18 -14.05
N ASP A 99 -4.30 26.50 -14.74
CA ASP A 99 -3.86 26.79 -16.11
C ASP A 99 -4.99 26.70 -17.16
N SER A 100 -5.27 27.83 -17.82
CA SER A 100 -6.43 28.07 -18.70
C SER A 100 -6.36 27.42 -20.08
N GLU A 101 -5.19 26.98 -20.53
CA GLU A 101 -4.98 26.59 -21.94
C GLU A 101 -5.44 25.14 -22.21
N THR A 102 -5.17 24.21 -21.29
CA THR A 102 -5.57 22.79 -21.39
C THR A 102 -7.08 22.58 -21.18
N GLU A 103 -7.71 23.46 -20.40
CA GLU A 103 -9.14 23.42 -20.09
C GLU A 103 -10.00 23.64 -21.36
N SER A 104 -9.49 24.44 -22.31
CA SER A 104 -10.23 24.84 -23.51
C SER A 104 -10.40 23.71 -24.54
N GLU A 105 -9.42 22.81 -24.70
CA GLU A 105 -9.47 21.74 -25.72
C GLU A 105 -10.45 20.61 -25.35
N LEU A 106 -10.41 20.15 -24.09
CA LEU A 106 -11.28 19.07 -23.62
C LEU A 106 -12.76 19.51 -23.55
N ILE A 107 -13.01 20.75 -23.09
CA ILE A 107 -14.37 21.32 -23.11
C ILE A 107 -14.91 21.34 -24.54
N SER A 108 -14.09 21.76 -25.51
CA SER A 108 -14.48 21.83 -26.93
C SER A 108 -14.84 20.45 -27.49
N ALA A 109 -14.05 19.42 -27.16
CA ALA A 109 -14.30 18.04 -27.59
C ALA A 109 -15.60 17.47 -26.98
N ILE A 110 -15.82 17.65 -25.68
CA ILE A 110 -17.03 17.17 -24.99
C ILE A 110 -18.26 17.92 -25.53
N GLN A 111 -18.18 19.24 -25.70
CA GLN A 111 -19.27 20.06 -26.22
C GLN A 111 -19.68 19.62 -27.63
N ALA A 112 -18.71 19.34 -28.53
CA ALA A 112 -19.00 18.86 -29.87
C ALA A 112 -19.76 17.53 -29.86
N HIS A 113 -19.42 16.62 -28.95
CA HIS A 113 -20.09 15.33 -28.81
C HIS A 113 -21.53 15.49 -28.28
N LEU A 114 -21.73 16.30 -27.23
CA LEU A 114 -23.06 16.58 -26.67
C LEU A 114 -24.00 17.24 -27.69
N ARG A 115 -23.46 18.09 -28.58
CA ARG A 115 -24.21 18.69 -29.70
C ARG A 115 -24.62 17.66 -30.74
N GLY A 116 -23.76 16.68 -31.03
CA GLY A 116 -24.08 15.55 -31.92
C GLY A 116 -25.28 14.74 -31.44
N GLU A 117 -25.49 14.67 -30.12
CA GLU A 117 -26.64 14.03 -29.46
C GLU A 117 -27.87 14.95 -29.31
N GLY A 118 -27.86 16.14 -29.94
CA GLY A 118 -29.01 17.06 -29.95
C GLY A 118 -29.16 17.94 -28.70
N ILE A 119 -28.14 18.03 -27.84
CA ILE A 119 -28.16 18.96 -26.69
C ILE A 119 -27.89 20.39 -27.18
N LYS A 120 -28.72 21.34 -26.73
CA LYS A 120 -28.60 22.78 -27.04
C LYS A 120 -27.25 23.34 -26.58
N GLU A 121 -26.72 24.28 -27.35
CA GLU A 121 -25.37 24.84 -27.20
C GLU A 121 -25.03 25.34 -25.79
N ASP A 122 -25.88 26.18 -25.19
CA ASP A 122 -25.65 26.72 -23.84
C ASP A 122 -25.61 25.62 -22.77
N ARG A 123 -26.49 24.61 -22.91
CA ARG A 123 -26.55 23.46 -22.01
C ARG A 123 -25.37 22.52 -22.24
N ALA A 124 -24.94 22.35 -23.50
CA ALA A 124 -23.78 21.54 -23.85
C ALA A 124 -22.49 22.14 -23.29
N LEU A 125 -22.31 23.46 -23.34
CA LEU A 125 -21.16 24.14 -22.75
C LEU A 125 -21.12 24.01 -21.21
N ALA A 126 -22.27 24.22 -20.54
CA ALA A 126 -22.37 24.07 -19.08
C ALA A 126 -22.10 22.62 -18.63
N LEU A 127 -22.63 21.63 -19.36
CA LEU A 127 -22.36 20.22 -19.10
C LEU A 127 -20.92 19.85 -19.41
N ALA A 128 -20.32 20.35 -20.50
CA ALA A 128 -18.93 20.08 -20.86
C ALA A 128 -17.96 20.58 -19.79
N ARG A 129 -18.17 21.80 -19.27
CA ARG A 129 -17.41 22.32 -18.11
C ARG A 129 -17.57 21.45 -16.87
N THR A 130 -18.80 21.04 -16.58
CA THR A 130 -19.08 20.16 -15.42
C THR A 130 -18.39 18.81 -15.56
N ILE A 131 -18.45 18.20 -16.75
CA ILE A 131 -17.83 16.91 -17.05
C ILE A 131 -16.31 17.03 -17.04
N GLU A 132 -15.73 18.11 -17.57
CA GLU A 132 -14.28 18.36 -17.53
C GLU A 132 -13.80 18.41 -16.08
N VAL A 133 -14.41 19.25 -15.24
CA VAL A 133 -14.04 19.40 -13.83
C VAL A 133 -14.18 18.05 -13.12
N GLN A 134 -15.30 17.35 -13.31
CA GLN A 134 -15.52 16.04 -12.70
C GLN A 134 -14.55 14.97 -13.21
N SER A 135 -14.18 15.02 -14.49
CA SER A 135 -13.24 14.06 -15.11
C SER A 135 -11.82 14.33 -14.64
N ARG A 136 -11.39 15.59 -14.59
CA ARG A 136 -10.09 16.00 -14.07
C ARG A 136 -9.97 15.62 -12.61
N ASP A 137 -10.99 15.91 -11.81
CA ASP A 137 -11.07 15.44 -10.43
C ASP A 137 -10.95 13.91 -10.40
N PHE A 138 -11.75 13.18 -11.18
CA PHE A 138 -11.74 11.72 -11.19
C PHE A 138 -10.37 11.12 -11.56
N PHE A 139 -9.74 11.58 -12.65
CA PHE A 139 -8.45 11.07 -13.12
C PHE A 139 -7.28 11.50 -12.23
N THR A 140 -7.30 12.73 -11.74
CA THR A 140 -6.29 13.27 -10.83
C THR A 140 -6.38 12.57 -9.48
N LEU A 141 -7.59 12.37 -8.95
CA LEU A 141 -7.84 11.63 -7.71
C LEU A 141 -7.46 10.15 -7.85
N GLY A 142 -7.69 9.52 -9.00
CA GLY A 142 -7.31 8.13 -9.24
C GLY A 142 -5.80 7.89 -9.20
N ASN A 143 -5.01 8.77 -9.82
CA ASN A 143 -3.55 8.68 -9.76
C ASN A 143 -3.00 9.12 -8.40
N LYS A 144 -3.53 10.20 -7.82
CA LYS A 144 -3.18 10.63 -6.45
C LYS A 144 -3.49 9.54 -5.42
N ARG A 145 -4.58 8.77 -5.59
CA ARG A 145 -4.92 7.63 -4.71
C ARG A 145 -3.83 6.57 -4.73
N LYS A 146 -3.32 6.17 -5.90
CA LYS A 146 -2.27 5.15 -5.98
C LYS A 146 -1.01 5.57 -5.22
N ASN A 147 -0.62 6.84 -5.34
CA ASN A 147 0.54 7.37 -4.64
C ASN A 147 0.28 7.48 -3.12
N ALA A 148 -0.88 8.03 -2.75
CA ALA A 148 -1.31 8.14 -1.35
C ALA A 148 -1.43 6.78 -0.66
N LEU A 149 -1.86 5.74 -1.37
CA LEU A 149 -1.92 4.38 -0.84
C LEU A 149 -0.53 3.76 -0.65
N GLY A 150 0.39 3.99 -1.59
CA GLY A 150 1.76 3.47 -1.48
C GLY A 150 2.49 4.10 -0.29
N GLU A 151 2.72 5.41 -0.37
CA GLU A 151 3.44 6.14 0.68
C GLU A 151 2.67 6.13 2.00
N GLY A 152 1.35 6.26 1.94
CA GLY A 152 0.49 6.18 3.12
C GLY A 152 0.55 4.86 3.86
N PHE A 153 0.77 3.75 3.13
CA PHE A 153 0.92 2.45 3.76
C PHE A 153 2.22 2.35 4.56
N GLU A 154 3.30 2.85 3.99
CA GLU A 154 4.62 2.88 4.63
C GLU A 154 4.63 3.83 5.84
N ASP A 155 4.05 5.04 5.70
CA ASP A 155 3.88 6.00 6.80
C ASP A 155 3.06 5.38 7.95
N LEU A 156 1.99 4.65 7.63
CA LEU A 156 1.14 4.01 8.61
C LEU A 156 1.87 2.89 9.36
N LEU A 157 2.66 2.08 8.66
CA LEU A 157 3.47 1.04 9.28
C LEU A 157 4.55 1.64 10.20
N LEU A 158 5.16 2.77 9.81
CA LEU A 158 6.08 3.52 10.67
C LEU A 158 5.40 3.92 11.99
N ILE A 159 4.20 4.52 11.91
CA ILE A 159 3.44 4.91 13.10
C ILE A 159 3.10 3.69 13.98
N LEU A 160 2.74 2.56 13.38
CA LEU A 160 2.44 1.33 14.12
C LEU A 160 3.69 0.77 14.83
N LEU A 161 4.86 0.79 14.17
CA LEU A 161 6.13 0.40 14.80
C LEU A 161 6.48 1.30 16.00
N GLN A 162 6.23 2.60 15.90
CA GLN A 162 6.43 3.52 17.03
C GLN A 162 5.42 3.27 18.16
N ARG A 163 4.12 3.21 17.83
CA ARG A 163 3.05 3.17 18.84
C ARG A 163 2.89 1.81 19.48
N VAL A 164 2.94 0.73 18.70
CA VAL A 164 2.71 -0.64 19.16
C VAL A 164 4.01 -1.32 19.52
N SER A 165 5.03 -1.22 18.65
CA SER A 165 6.32 -1.87 18.89
C SER A 165 7.27 -1.05 19.76
N LYS A 166 6.93 0.19 20.10
CA LYS A 166 7.73 1.09 20.94
C LYS A 166 9.15 1.29 20.42
N ILE A 167 9.31 1.30 19.09
CA ILE A 167 10.61 1.54 18.47
C ILE A 167 10.80 3.04 18.27
N PRO A 168 11.91 3.63 18.76
CA PRO A 168 12.22 5.04 18.56
C PRO A 168 12.37 5.41 17.08
N LEU A 169 12.03 6.66 16.72
CA LEU A 169 12.03 7.11 15.32
C LEU A 169 13.43 7.05 14.69
N GLU A 170 14.47 7.32 15.47
CA GLU A 170 15.87 7.26 15.04
C GLU A 170 16.31 5.86 14.62
N LYS A 171 15.62 4.81 15.08
CA LYS A 171 15.83 3.43 14.67
C LYS A 171 15.01 3.02 13.43
N LEU A 172 14.14 3.90 12.93
CA LEU A 172 13.20 3.62 11.84
C LEU A 172 13.40 4.51 10.61
N PRO A 173 14.53 4.41 9.89
CA PRO A 173 14.68 5.10 8.61
C PRO A 173 13.56 4.71 7.64
N LEU A 174 12.81 5.71 7.18
CA LEU A 174 11.73 5.58 6.21
C LEU A 174 12.24 6.01 4.82
N ARG A 175 12.03 5.18 3.79
CA ARG A 175 12.41 5.46 2.38
C ARG A 175 13.86 5.94 2.21
N THR A 176 14.75 5.54 3.10
CA THR A 176 16.13 6.03 3.11
C THR A 176 16.95 5.21 2.11
N PRO A 177 17.68 5.84 1.17
CA PRO A 177 18.54 5.09 0.25
C PRO A 177 19.55 4.24 1.02
N VAL A 178 19.91 3.08 0.48
CA VAL A 178 20.84 2.19 1.19
C VAL A 178 22.20 2.81 1.50
N SER A 179 22.70 3.75 0.71
CA SER A 179 23.92 4.51 1.03
C SER A 179 23.82 5.35 2.30
N GLY A 180 22.60 5.71 2.70
CA GLY A 180 22.29 6.40 3.94
C GLY A 180 22.05 5.47 5.13
N LEU A 181 22.05 4.15 4.93
CA LEU A 181 21.79 3.17 5.98
C LEU A 181 23.11 2.61 6.57
N PRO A 182 23.15 2.36 7.88
CA PRO A 182 24.28 1.70 8.52
C PRO A 182 24.45 0.26 8.01
N GLY A 183 25.69 -0.21 7.90
CA GLY A 183 25.98 -1.54 7.37
C GLY A 183 25.85 -1.70 5.85
N PHE A 184 25.76 -0.59 5.11
CA PHE A 184 25.79 -0.51 3.65
C PHE A 184 26.90 0.42 3.12
N ARG A 185 27.22 0.30 1.83
CA ARG A 185 28.20 1.18 1.15
C ARG A 185 27.61 2.58 0.95
N ARG A 186 28.33 3.61 1.39
CA ARG A 186 27.98 5.04 1.18
C ARG A 186 27.97 5.49 -0.29
N ALA A 187 28.59 4.74 -1.18
CA ALA A 187 28.51 4.96 -2.61
C ALA A 187 28.53 3.60 -3.33
N PRO A 188 27.57 3.31 -4.23
CA PRO A 188 27.62 2.09 -5.02
C PRO A 188 28.88 2.10 -5.91
N PRO A 189 29.56 0.96 -6.08
CA PRO A 189 30.71 0.87 -6.98
C PRO A 189 30.29 1.26 -8.41
N ARG A 190 30.93 2.29 -8.97
CA ARG A 190 30.65 2.77 -10.33
C ARG A 190 31.67 2.20 -11.31
N ASN A 191 31.20 1.47 -12.31
CA ASN A 191 31.99 1.24 -13.51
C ASN A 191 31.81 2.43 -14.47
N LYS A 192 32.90 2.81 -15.16
CA LYS A 192 32.87 3.91 -16.13
C LYS A 192 31.96 3.50 -17.30
N GLY A 193 30.85 4.22 -17.50
CA GLY A 193 29.88 3.93 -18.56
C GLY A 193 28.58 3.24 -18.11
N ASP A 194 28.47 2.82 -16.84
CA ASP A 194 27.20 2.32 -16.33
C ASP A 194 26.17 3.46 -16.28
N PRO A 195 24.96 3.28 -16.84
CA PRO A 195 23.87 4.22 -16.64
C PRO A 195 23.61 4.39 -15.14
N ARG A 196 23.19 5.59 -14.71
CA ARG A 196 22.81 5.84 -13.30
C ARG A 196 21.67 4.91 -12.90
N LYS A 197 22.00 3.72 -12.39
CA LYS A 197 21.01 2.86 -11.74
C LYS A 197 20.53 3.60 -10.50
N ARG A 198 19.21 3.78 -10.40
CA ARG A 198 18.59 4.35 -9.20
C ARG A 198 18.96 3.46 -8.02
N GLU A 199 19.50 4.09 -6.99
CA GLU A 199 19.81 3.40 -5.74
C GLU A 199 18.53 2.82 -5.14
N PRO A 200 18.52 1.59 -4.59
CA PRO A 200 17.32 1.06 -3.98
C PRO A 200 17.03 1.79 -2.67
N HIS A 201 15.75 2.05 -2.42
CA HIS A 201 15.26 2.69 -1.22
C HIS A 201 14.34 1.68 -0.53
N PRO A 202 14.79 1.01 0.55
CA PRO A 202 13.86 0.23 1.35
C PRO A 202 12.74 1.11 1.86
N ASP A 203 11.52 0.58 1.84
CA ASP A 203 10.34 1.33 2.29
C ASP A 203 10.50 1.67 3.78
N ILE A 204 10.88 0.69 4.61
CA ILE A 204 11.24 0.86 6.02
C ILE A 204 12.53 0.06 6.33
N ALA A 205 13.43 0.64 7.10
CA ALA A 205 14.56 -0.08 7.71
C ALA A 205 14.46 -0.03 9.24
N ILE A 206 15.03 -1.03 9.91
CA ILE A 206 15.23 -1.03 11.36
C ILE A 206 16.73 -1.13 11.65
N VAL A 207 17.25 -0.13 12.35
CA VAL A 207 18.69 0.04 12.59
C VAL A 207 19.02 0.10 14.07
N GLU A 208 20.21 -0.39 14.42
CA GLU A 208 20.77 -0.26 15.77
C GLU A 208 22.28 -0.04 15.68
N GLY A 209 22.73 1.16 16.10
CA GLY A 209 24.11 1.59 15.93
C GLY A 209 24.53 1.54 14.45
N GLU A 210 25.61 0.82 14.17
CA GLU A 210 26.21 0.70 12.83
C GLU A 210 25.65 -0.49 12.02
N ILE A 211 24.49 -1.04 12.42
CA ILE A 211 23.89 -2.23 11.80
C ILE A 211 22.46 -1.96 11.35
N THR A 212 22.13 -2.37 10.12
CA THR A 212 20.74 -2.51 9.68
C THR A 212 20.28 -3.95 9.89
N HIS A 213 19.28 -4.16 10.74
CA HIS A 213 18.79 -5.51 11.07
C HIS A 213 17.67 -5.98 10.14
N VAL A 214 16.78 -5.07 9.75
CA VAL A 214 15.59 -5.39 8.96
C VAL A 214 15.45 -4.38 7.83
N ILE A 215 15.16 -4.88 6.64
CA ILE A 215 14.55 -4.10 5.56
C ILE A 215 13.15 -4.69 5.31
N ALA A 216 12.14 -3.82 5.42
CA ALA A 216 10.76 -4.16 5.12
C ALA A 216 10.31 -3.43 3.85
N THR A 217 9.75 -4.19 2.93
CA THR A 217 9.04 -3.69 1.75
C THR A 217 7.54 -3.75 2.04
N ALA A 218 6.83 -2.64 1.87
CA ALA A 218 5.39 -2.54 2.05
C ALA A 218 4.70 -2.42 0.69
N LYS A 219 3.82 -3.36 0.37
CA LYS A 219 3.08 -3.36 -0.91
C LYS A 219 1.64 -3.77 -0.67
N TRP A 220 0.71 -2.84 -0.88
CA TRP A 220 -0.72 -3.10 -0.67
C TRP A 220 -1.22 -4.31 -1.46
N SER A 221 -0.86 -4.39 -2.74
CA SER A 221 -1.16 -5.52 -3.63
C SER A 221 0.04 -5.83 -4.52
N MET A 222 0.12 -7.10 -4.91
CA MET A 222 1.15 -7.66 -5.76
C MET A 222 0.64 -7.73 -7.20
N ARG A 223 1.51 -7.45 -8.15
CA ARG A 223 1.27 -7.64 -9.59
C ARG A 223 2.52 -8.29 -10.18
N GLN A 224 2.37 -8.96 -11.31
CA GLN A 224 3.44 -9.74 -11.90
C GLN A 224 4.69 -8.91 -12.25
N ASP A 225 4.52 -7.65 -12.67
CA ASP A 225 5.60 -6.69 -12.90
C ASP A 225 6.34 -6.27 -11.62
N ARG A 226 5.66 -6.34 -10.46
CA ARG A 226 6.25 -6.03 -9.16
C ARG A 226 7.06 -7.20 -8.60
N GLU A 227 6.73 -8.43 -8.96
CA GLU A 227 7.45 -9.62 -8.50
C GLU A 227 8.89 -9.65 -9.02
N THR A 228 9.11 -9.24 -10.28
CA THR A 228 10.46 -9.13 -10.87
C THR A 228 11.28 -8.00 -10.24
N GLN A 229 10.61 -6.93 -9.77
CA GLN A 229 11.26 -5.84 -9.06
C GLN A 229 11.92 -6.32 -7.76
N PHE A 230 11.30 -7.22 -6.99
CA PHE A 230 11.90 -7.70 -5.72
C PHE A 230 13.22 -8.42 -5.91
N GLN A 231 13.38 -9.19 -6.99
CA GLN A 231 14.65 -9.85 -7.29
C GLN A 231 15.76 -8.82 -7.52
N SER A 232 15.45 -7.77 -8.28
CA SER A 232 16.41 -6.71 -8.57
C SER A 232 16.78 -5.90 -7.32
N GLU A 233 15.80 -5.59 -6.47
CA GLU A 233 16.00 -4.87 -5.20
C GLU A 233 16.79 -5.71 -4.21
N TYR A 234 16.40 -6.97 -4.00
CA TYR A 234 17.13 -7.91 -3.15
C TYR A 234 18.59 -8.07 -3.58
N HIS A 235 18.83 -8.26 -4.88
CA HIS A 235 20.19 -8.33 -5.40
C HIS A 235 20.98 -7.06 -5.11
N SER A 236 20.35 -5.89 -5.30
CA SER A 236 20.98 -4.61 -5.02
C SER A 236 21.31 -4.43 -3.53
N PHE A 237 20.41 -4.83 -2.63
CA PHE A 237 20.65 -4.82 -1.20
C PHE A 237 21.84 -5.71 -0.82
N GLN A 238 21.87 -6.95 -1.30
CA GLN A 238 22.97 -7.88 -1.04
C GLN A 238 24.32 -7.37 -1.57
N MET A 239 24.34 -6.75 -2.76
CA MET A 239 25.58 -6.21 -3.34
C MET A 239 26.13 -4.98 -2.60
N ASN A 240 25.25 -4.18 -1.97
CA ASN A 240 25.64 -2.97 -1.25
C ASN A 240 25.85 -3.19 0.26
N LYS A 241 25.42 -4.32 0.81
CA LYS A 241 25.65 -4.70 2.20
C LYS A 241 27.15 -4.83 2.49
N THR A 242 27.62 -4.18 3.55
CA THR A 242 28.99 -4.28 4.07
C THR A 242 29.05 -4.97 5.43
N GLN A 243 27.96 -4.95 6.20
CA GLN A 243 27.89 -5.64 7.49
C GLN A 243 27.95 -7.16 7.31
N THR A 244 28.58 -7.85 8.28
CA THR A 244 28.57 -9.31 8.36
C THR A 244 27.29 -9.84 9.00
N THR A 245 26.69 -9.07 9.92
CA THR A 245 25.42 -9.38 10.59
C THR A 245 24.33 -9.70 9.57
N GLU A 246 23.54 -10.73 9.85
CA GLU A 246 22.41 -11.13 9.02
C GLU A 246 21.41 -9.97 8.87
N LEU A 247 20.90 -9.79 7.66
CA LEU A 247 19.92 -8.78 7.31
C LEU A 247 18.61 -9.48 6.97
N THR A 248 17.57 -9.24 7.75
CA THR A 248 16.24 -9.80 7.51
C THR A 248 15.52 -8.97 6.46
N TYR A 249 15.00 -9.65 5.44
CA TYR A 249 14.15 -9.05 4.41
C TYR A 249 12.71 -9.47 4.64
N ALA A 250 11.84 -8.49 4.88
CA ALA A 250 10.42 -8.70 5.14
C ALA A 250 9.56 -8.08 4.02
N LEU A 251 8.47 -8.74 3.68
CA LEU A 251 7.37 -8.14 2.91
C LEU A 251 6.17 -7.94 3.82
N ILE A 252 5.52 -6.79 3.74
CA ILE A 252 4.25 -6.50 4.41
C ILE A 252 3.20 -6.18 3.33
N THR A 253 2.09 -6.92 3.29
CA THR A 253 1.14 -6.84 2.17
C THR A 253 -0.32 -7.11 2.56
N ASN A 254 -1.25 -6.62 1.74
CA ASN A 254 -2.68 -6.94 1.80
C ASN A 254 -3.13 -7.76 0.58
N GLU A 255 -2.25 -8.60 0.01
CA GLU A 255 -2.58 -9.40 -1.17
C GLU A 255 -3.63 -10.48 -0.88
N PHE A 256 -4.79 -10.35 -1.53
CA PHE A 256 -5.91 -11.30 -1.43
C PHE A 256 -5.93 -12.35 -2.54
N ASP A 257 -5.08 -12.28 -3.56
CA ASP A 257 -4.90 -13.34 -4.53
C ASP A 257 -3.90 -14.37 -3.99
N ILE A 258 -4.43 -15.51 -3.53
CA ILE A 258 -3.67 -16.67 -3.02
C ILE A 258 -2.58 -17.11 -4.01
N ALA A 259 -2.81 -17.02 -5.32
CA ALA A 259 -1.80 -17.41 -6.31
C ALA A 259 -0.61 -16.44 -6.31
N ARG A 260 -0.87 -15.13 -6.25
CA ARG A 260 0.17 -14.10 -6.17
C ARG A 260 0.93 -14.20 -4.85
N LEU A 261 0.21 -14.36 -3.73
CA LEU A 261 0.83 -14.54 -2.42
C LEU A 261 1.70 -15.80 -2.38
N LYS A 262 1.23 -16.90 -2.98
CA LYS A 262 2.00 -18.14 -3.14
C LYS A 262 3.28 -17.94 -3.97
N ASN A 263 3.24 -17.17 -5.05
CA ASN A 263 4.44 -16.90 -5.85
C ASN A 263 5.49 -16.14 -5.04
N VAL A 264 5.06 -15.15 -4.28
CA VAL A 264 5.94 -14.31 -3.45
C VAL A 264 6.58 -15.10 -2.31
N VAL A 265 5.80 -15.89 -1.58
CA VAL A 265 6.36 -16.73 -0.50
C VAL A 265 7.24 -17.85 -1.06
N ASN A 266 7.15 -18.19 -2.34
CA ASN A 266 8.07 -19.12 -3.00
C ASN A 266 9.20 -18.44 -3.78
N ALA A 267 9.30 -17.11 -3.73
CA ALA A 267 10.30 -16.42 -4.52
C ALA A 267 11.71 -16.72 -3.99
N GLU A 268 12.56 -17.26 -4.85
CA GLU A 268 13.95 -17.63 -4.57
C GLU A 268 14.93 -16.71 -5.33
N PRO A 269 16.11 -16.40 -4.77
CA PRO A 269 17.09 -15.53 -5.41
C PRO A 269 17.89 -16.28 -6.50
N GLY A 270 17.33 -16.42 -7.70
CA GLY A 270 18.01 -17.07 -8.84
C GLY A 270 18.23 -18.58 -8.66
N ARG A 271 18.41 -19.31 -9.78
CA ARG A 271 18.39 -20.79 -9.77
C ARG A 271 19.56 -21.46 -9.02
N ASP A 272 20.65 -20.74 -8.77
CA ASP A 272 21.89 -21.33 -8.25
C ASP A 272 22.29 -20.84 -6.84
N ARG A 273 21.53 -19.94 -6.21
CA ARG A 273 21.91 -19.37 -4.90
C ARG A 273 21.15 -19.93 -3.70
N GLY A 274 20.10 -20.72 -3.95
CA GLY A 274 19.25 -21.30 -2.91
C GLY A 274 18.55 -20.26 -2.01
N GLY A 275 17.57 -20.71 -1.23
CA GLY A 275 16.91 -19.86 -0.23
C GLY A 275 15.81 -18.97 -0.80
N TYR A 276 15.43 -17.93 -0.03
CA TYR A 276 14.25 -17.11 -0.31
C TYR A 276 14.60 -15.63 -0.40
N ILE A 277 13.88 -14.87 -1.24
CA ILE A 277 14.03 -13.41 -1.30
C ILE A 277 13.57 -12.79 0.02
N PHE A 278 12.35 -13.14 0.44
CA PHE A 278 11.79 -12.71 1.72
C PHE A 278 11.97 -13.81 2.75
N HIS A 279 12.58 -13.43 3.87
CA HIS A 279 12.72 -14.29 5.04
C HIS A 279 11.34 -14.49 5.67
N ASN A 280 10.59 -13.40 5.82
CA ASN A 280 9.22 -13.38 6.33
C ASN A 280 8.30 -12.57 5.42
N VAL A 281 7.06 -13.00 5.30
CA VAL A 281 5.96 -12.26 4.67
C VAL A 281 4.88 -12.06 5.71
N TYR A 282 4.42 -10.83 5.89
CA TYR A 282 3.37 -10.47 6.82
C TYR A 282 2.15 -9.97 6.06
N HIS A 283 1.04 -10.69 6.17
CA HIS A 283 -0.24 -10.25 5.65
C HIS A 283 -0.93 -9.33 6.68
N ILE A 284 -1.64 -8.30 6.22
CA ILE A 284 -2.33 -7.37 7.13
C ILE A 284 -3.25 -8.10 8.11
N CYS A 285 -4.04 -9.05 7.61
CA CYS A 285 -4.93 -9.85 8.45
C CYS A 285 -5.07 -11.28 7.88
N LEU A 286 -4.26 -12.25 8.34
CA LEU A 286 -4.44 -13.65 7.91
C LEU A 286 -5.79 -14.25 8.31
N PRO A 287 -6.38 -13.95 9.48
CA PRO A 287 -7.71 -14.47 9.82
C PRO A 287 -8.77 -14.11 8.78
N LEU A 288 -8.86 -12.84 8.38
CA LEU A 288 -9.81 -12.42 7.35
C LEU A 288 -9.49 -13.01 5.98
N LEU A 289 -8.21 -13.17 5.62
CA LEU A 289 -7.81 -13.86 4.39
C LEU A 289 -8.28 -15.32 4.38
N ARG A 290 -8.06 -16.04 5.49
CA ARG A 290 -8.51 -17.43 5.68
C ARG A 290 -10.01 -17.56 5.55
N GLU A 291 -10.75 -16.72 6.26
CA GLU A 291 -12.20 -16.74 6.21
C GLU A 291 -12.72 -16.37 4.81
N THR A 292 -12.12 -15.40 4.13
CA THR A 292 -12.51 -15.01 2.77
C THR A 292 -12.32 -16.14 1.76
N HIS A 293 -11.22 -16.90 1.88
CA HIS A 293 -10.84 -17.92 0.90
C HIS A 293 -11.34 -19.34 1.21
N GLY A 294 -11.73 -19.62 2.46
CA GLY A 294 -12.15 -20.96 2.88
C GLY A 294 -11.11 -22.02 2.52
N ASP A 295 -11.53 -23.07 1.82
CA ASP A 295 -10.65 -24.20 1.45
C ASP A 295 -9.41 -23.80 0.63
N ARG A 296 -9.48 -22.73 -0.17
CA ARG A 296 -8.32 -22.27 -0.95
C ARG A 296 -7.17 -21.76 -0.08
N PHE A 297 -7.44 -21.40 1.18
CA PHE A 297 -6.38 -21.01 2.10
C PHE A 297 -5.38 -22.15 2.36
N LYS A 298 -5.79 -23.42 2.21
CA LYS A 298 -4.90 -24.60 2.31
C LYS A 298 -3.73 -24.53 1.33
N GLU A 299 -3.86 -23.81 0.23
CA GLU A 299 -2.78 -23.62 -0.75
C GLU A 299 -1.57 -22.88 -0.17
N ILE A 300 -1.76 -22.04 0.87
CA ILE A 300 -0.70 -21.25 1.53
C ILE A 300 -0.45 -21.63 2.99
N GLU A 301 -1.28 -22.52 3.54
CA GLU A 301 -1.19 -22.99 4.92
C GLU A 301 0.19 -23.58 5.30
N PRO A 302 0.93 -24.27 4.41
CA PRO A 302 2.29 -24.72 4.74
C PRO A 302 3.22 -23.59 5.17
N TRP A 303 3.17 -22.41 4.53
CA TRP A 303 4.01 -21.26 4.90
C TRP A 303 3.53 -20.56 6.17
N VAL A 304 2.24 -20.66 6.49
CA VAL A 304 1.72 -20.23 7.79
C VAL A 304 2.24 -21.14 8.89
N GLY A 305 2.23 -22.46 8.67
CA GLY A 305 2.71 -23.46 9.61
C GLY A 305 4.21 -23.36 9.90
N THR A 306 5.04 -22.97 8.92
CA THR A 306 6.48 -22.74 9.13
C THR A 306 6.80 -21.37 9.72
N GLY A 307 5.82 -20.48 9.86
CA GLY A 307 6.04 -19.09 10.28
C GLY A 307 6.65 -18.20 9.19
N LYS A 308 6.72 -18.65 7.93
CA LYS A 308 7.17 -17.80 6.83
C LYS A 308 6.14 -16.76 6.42
N LEU A 309 4.85 -17.13 6.46
CA LEU A 309 3.72 -16.23 6.24
C LEU A 309 2.99 -16.01 7.56
N ARG A 310 2.98 -14.77 8.05
CA ARG A 310 2.43 -14.40 9.37
C ARG A 310 1.50 -13.20 9.26
N SER A 311 0.85 -12.82 10.35
CA SER A 311 0.01 -11.62 10.38
C SER A 311 0.82 -10.39 10.81
N LEU A 312 0.28 -9.20 10.56
CA LEU A 312 0.88 -7.92 10.98
C LEU A 312 1.13 -7.84 12.50
N ASP A 313 0.24 -8.41 13.33
CA ASP A 313 0.46 -8.45 14.78
C ASP A 313 1.75 -9.18 15.15
N ASN A 314 2.08 -10.28 14.45
CA ASN A 314 3.33 -10.99 14.67
C ASN A 314 4.54 -10.12 14.34
N PHE A 315 4.50 -9.36 13.24
CA PHE A 315 5.56 -8.41 12.90
C PHE A 315 5.75 -7.41 14.04
N LEU A 316 4.67 -6.77 14.50
CA LEU A 316 4.74 -5.75 15.53
C LEU A 316 5.26 -6.31 16.87
N VAL A 317 4.84 -7.51 17.26
CA VAL A 317 5.30 -8.19 18.47
C VAL A 317 6.78 -8.56 18.38
N GLU A 318 7.23 -9.10 17.25
CA GLU A 318 8.64 -9.45 17.03
C GLU A 318 9.52 -8.22 17.07
N MET A 319 9.11 -7.15 16.39
CA MET A 319 9.86 -5.90 16.36
C MET A 319 9.92 -5.26 17.75
N ARG A 320 8.82 -5.33 18.53
CA ARG A 320 8.79 -4.90 19.94
C ARG A 320 9.81 -5.66 20.78
N GLY A 321 9.76 -6.99 20.75
CA GLY A 321 10.62 -7.83 21.57
C GLY A 321 12.11 -7.73 21.24
N ARG A 322 12.46 -7.25 20.04
CA ARG A 322 13.85 -7.13 19.58
C ARG A 322 14.41 -5.71 19.65
N PHE A 323 13.59 -4.70 19.35
CA PHE A 323 14.07 -3.33 19.11
C PHE A 323 13.28 -2.26 19.87
N GLY A 324 12.18 -2.65 20.53
CA GLY A 324 11.36 -1.74 21.31
C GLY A 324 12.04 -1.33 22.61
N GLU A 325 11.68 -0.16 23.12
CA GLU A 325 12.07 0.27 24.46
C GLU A 325 11.35 -0.58 25.52
N SER A 326 12.08 -0.90 26.60
CA SER A 326 11.57 -1.71 27.73
C SER A 326 10.59 -0.96 28.61
#